data_AF-A0A918BLA4-F1
#
_entry.id   AF-A0A918BLA4-F1
#
_cell.length_a   1.000
_cell.length_b   1.000
_cell.length_c   1.000
_cell.angle_alpha   90.00
_cell.angle_beta   90.00
_cell.angle_gamma   90.00
#
_symmetry.space_group_name_H-M   'P 1'
#
loop_
_entity.id
_entity.type
_entity.pdbx_description
1 polymer ?
#
loop_
_entity_poly.entity_id
_entity_poly.type
_entity_poly.pdbx_seq_one_letter_code
_entity_poly.pdbx_strand_id
1 'polypeptide(L)' 'MDAAVNQLRADGFDVRDEDVARLSPFVRHHINMHGRCSFQLPDLPGGLRPLRDKDATDEE' A
#
# COMPACT_ATOMS: atom_id res chain seq x y z
N MET A 1 -2.66 1.53 5.35
CA MET A 1 -3.34 0.72 4.31
C MET A 1 -4.64 1.38 3.87
N ASP A 2 -5.44 1.93 4.79
CA ASP A 2 -6.77 2.49 4.49
C ASP A 2 -6.79 3.56 3.39
N ALA A 3 -5.81 4.46 3.36
CA ALA A 3 -5.76 5.51 2.33
C ALA A 3 -5.70 4.94 0.89
N ALA A 4 -4.95 3.85 0.70
CA ALA A 4 -4.86 3.18 -0.61
C ALA A 4 -6.17 2.46 -0.97
N VAL A 5 -6.79 1.79 0.01
CA VAL A 5 -8.08 1.09 -0.16
C VAL A 5 -9.19 2.08 -0.53
N ASN A 6 -9.23 3.23 0.15
CA ASN A 6 -10.21 4.28 -0.11
C ASN A 6 -10.03 4.90 -1.50
N GLN A 7 -8.79 5.13 -1.94
CA GLN A 7 -8.51 5.62 -3.29
C GLN A 7 -9.01 4.63 -4.35
N LEU A 8 -8.71 3.33 -4.21
CA LEU A 8 -9.20 2.30 -5.14
C LEU A 8 -10.73 2.25 -5.23
N ARG A 9 -11.43 2.43 -4.10
CA ARG A 9 -12.89 2.52 -4.08
C ARG A 9 -13.40 3.76 -4.82
N ALA A 10 -12.75 4.91 -4.61
CA ALA A 10 -13.10 6.16 -5.29
C ALA A 10 -12.87 6.07 -6.81
N ASP A 11 -11.83 5.35 -7.23
CA ASP A 11 -11.49 5.10 -8.64
C ASP A 11 -12.43 4.06 -9.30
N GLY A 12 -13.38 3.49 -8.55
CA GLY A 12 -14.40 2.56 -9.07
C GLY A 12 -13.96 1.10 -9.15
N PHE A 13 -12.84 0.72 -8.51
CA PHE A 13 -12.43 -0.68 -8.43
C PHE A 13 -13.35 -1.47 -7.47
N ASP A 14 -13.60 -2.75 -7.81
CA ASP A 14 -14.27 -3.69 -6.90
C ASP A 14 -13.34 -4.04 -5.74
N VAL A 15 -13.55 -3.38 -4.59
CA VAL A 15 -12.76 -3.57 -3.37
C VAL A 15 -13.63 -4.22 -2.30
N ARG A 16 -13.58 -5.55 -2.25
CA ARG A 16 -14.40 -6.37 -1.36
C ARG A 16 -13.90 -6.34 0.08
N ASP A 17 -14.81 -6.26 1.04
CA ASP A 17 -14.47 -6.17 2.46
C ASP A 17 -13.72 -7.42 2.95
N GLU A 18 -14.03 -8.59 2.40
CA GLU A 18 -13.31 -9.84 2.69
C GLU A 18 -11.83 -9.80 2.27
N ASP A 19 -11.51 -9.11 1.18
CA ASP A 19 -10.14 -8.96 0.70
C ASP A 19 -9.39 -7.92 1.54
N VAL A 20 -10.06 -6.83 1.90
CA VAL A 20 -9.51 -5.81 2.82
C VAL A 20 -9.15 -6.41 4.18
N ALA A 21 -10.01 -7.29 4.72
CA ALA A 21 -9.74 -7.99 5.98
C ALA A 21 -8.47 -8.87 5.92
N ARG A 22 -8.08 -9.32 4.72
CA ARG A 22 -6.88 -10.15 4.50
C ARG A 22 -5.61 -9.32 4.28
N LEU A 23 -5.72 -8.01 4.06
CA LEU A 23 -4.58 -7.11 3.82
C LEU A 23 -3.75 -6.79 5.07
N SER A 24 -4.17 -7.23 6.26
CA SER A 24 -3.37 -7.00 7.47
C SER A 24 -1.98 -7.64 7.32
N PRO A 25 -0.89 -6.88 7.54
CA PRO A 25 0.46 -7.41 7.44
C PRO A 25 0.74 -8.56 8.43
N PHE A 26 -0.11 -8.73 9.45
CA PHE A 26 -0.01 -9.80 10.45
C PHE A 26 -0.99 -10.96 10.23
N VAL A 27 -1.88 -10.90 9.23
CA VAL A 27 -2.85 -11.98 8.95
C VAL A 27 -2.16 -13.24 8.42
N ARG A 28 -0.97 -13.13 7.83
CA ARG A 28 -0.12 -14.28 7.49
C ARG A 28 1.12 -14.27 8.36
N HIS A 29 1.38 -15.37 9.06
CA HIS A 29 2.56 -15.62 9.91
C HIS A 29 3.93 -15.48 9.21
N HIS A 30 3.95 -15.17 7.90
CA HIS A 30 5.15 -15.16 7.07
C HIS A 30 5.85 -13.79 7.02
N ILE A 31 5.15 -12.69 7.36
CA ILE A 31 5.76 -11.36 7.45
C ILE A 31 6.10 -11.12 8.92
N ASN A 32 7.32 -11.49 9.31
CA ASN A 32 7.88 -11.08 10.59
C ASN A 32 8.85 -9.91 10.39
N MET A 33 8.57 -8.76 11.01
CA MET A 33 9.56 -7.69 11.12
C MET A 33 10.58 -8.06 12.19
N HIS A 34 11.55 -8.92 11.84
CA HIS A 34 12.69 -9.21 12.71
C HIS A 34 13.75 -8.11 12.55
N GLY A 35 14.03 -7.38 13.62
CA GLY A 35 15.03 -6.30 13.64
C GLY A 35 14.47 -4.91 13.34
N ARG A 36 15.33 -3.90 13.49
CA ARG A 36 14.96 -2.49 13.29
C ARG A 36 15.09 -2.14 11.81
N CYS A 37 13.97 -1.91 11.13
CA CYS A 37 13.96 -1.39 9.77
C CYS A 37 14.19 0.12 9.81
N SER A 38 15.46 0.55 9.75
CA SER A 38 15.82 1.97 9.69
C SER A 38 15.95 2.40 8.22
N PHE A 39 15.10 3.34 7.80
CA PHE A 39 15.25 4.05 6.54
C PHE A 39 15.76 5.46 6.83
N GLN A 40 16.75 5.91 6.07
CA GLN A 40 17.16 7.31 6.10
C GLN A 40 16.21 8.08 5.19
N LEU A 41 15.33 8.88 5.80
CA LEU A 41 14.35 9.65 5.06
C LEU A 41 15.01 10.94 4.55
N PRO A 42 15.05 11.19 3.23
CA PRO A 42 15.47 12.49 2.71
C PRO A 42 14.43 13.56 3.07
N ASP A 43 14.81 14.83 2.99
CA ASP A 43 13.87 15.93 3.20
C ASP A 43 12.83 15.92 2.06
N LEU A 44 11.60 15.53 2.43
CA LEU A 44 10.48 15.35 1.53
C LEU A 44 9.31 16.15 2.09
N PRO A 45 8.41 16.68 1.24
CA PRO A 45 7.26 17.50 1.66
C PRO A 45 6.23 16.76 2.56
N GLY A 46 6.52 15.52 2.97
CA GLY A 46 5.62 14.66 3.72
C GLY A 46 4.50 14.10 2.84
N GLY A 47 3.62 13.31 3.45
CA GLY A 47 2.43 12.76 2.80
C GLY A 47 2.62 11.39 2.15
N LEU A 48 1.52 10.89 1.60
CA LEU A 48 1.48 9.60 0.90
C LEU A 48 1.80 9.81 -0.58
N ARG A 49 2.60 8.90 -1.15
CA ARG A 49 2.80 8.87 -2.60
C ARG A 49 1.48 8.50 -3.29
N PRO A 50 1.15 9.09 -4.45
CA PRO A 50 0.02 8.67 -5.26
C PRO A 50 0.09 7.17 -5.59
N LEU A 51 -1.06 6.54 -5.80
CA LEU A 51 -1.09 5.18 -6.31
C LEU A 51 -0.52 5.15 -7.73
N ARG A 52 0.20 4.07 -8.07
CA ARG A 52 0.71 3.85 -9.41
C ARG A 52 -0.45 3.60 -10.36
N ASP A 53 -0.41 4.24 -11.54
CA ASP A 53 -1.34 3.96 -12.62
C ASP A 53 -1.16 2.50 -13.10
N LYS A 54 -2.28 1.77 -13.21
CA LYS A 54 -2.26 0.35 -13.59
C LYS A 54 -2.03 0.15 -15.08
N ASP A 55 -2.36 1.15 -15.90
CA ASP A 55 -2.22 1.10 -17.35
C ASP A 55 -0.89 1.69 -17.83
N ALA A 56 -0.09 2.25 -16.92
CA ALA A 56 1.26 2.70 -17.23
C ALA A 56 2.18 1.49 -17.46
N THR A 57 2.56 1.28 -18.71
CA THR A 57 3.69 0.41 -19.08
C THR A 57 4.93 0.86 -18.32
N ASP A 58 5.65 -0.07 -17.68
CA ASP A 58 7.01 0.20 -17.18
C ASP A 58 7.87 0.60 -18.39
N GLU A 59 8.06 1.90 -18.59
CA GLU A 59 9.15 2.39 -19.44
C GLU A 59 10.46 2.09 -18.70
N GLU A 60 11.23 1.15 -19.28
CA GLU A 60 12.53 0.65 -18.78
C GLU A 60 13.63 1.71 -18.82
#